data_AF-A0A453C7A3-F1
#
_entry.id   AF-A0A453C7A3-F1
#
_cell.length_a   1.000
_cell.length_b   1.000
_cell.length_c   1.000
_cell.angle_alpha   90.00
_cell.angle_beta   90.00
_cell.angle_gamma   90.00
#
_symmetry.space_group_name_H-M   'P 1'
#
loop_
_entity.id
_entity.type
_entity.pdbx_description
1 polymer ?
#
loop_
_entity_poly.entity_id
_entity_poly.type
_entity_poly.pdbx_seq_one_letter_code
_entity_poly.pdbx_strand_id
1 'polypeptide(L)' 'AFQRLNEAYITLLPKRSDATSLFDYRPISLIHLVAKLFTKVLSLRLAPRLGELVSPNQSNFIAGR' A
#
# COMPACT_ATOMS: atom_id res chain seq x y z
N ALA A 1 -11.90 -2.65 22.50
CA ALA A 1 -11.00 -3.49 21.67
C ALA A 1 -11.03 -3.20 20.16
N PHE A 2 -12.05 -2.51 19.59
CA PHE A 2 -12.11 -2.22 18.15
C PHE A 2 -11.97 -0.72 17.78
N GLN A 3 -11.98 0.19 18.76
CA GLN A 3 -12.06 1.64 18.52
C GLN A 3 -10.87 2.24 17.77
N ARG A 4 -9.71 1.56 17.76
CA ARG A 4 -8.47 2.04 17.12
C ARG A 4 -8.18 1.42 15.75
N LEU A 5 -9.11 0.65 15.19
CA LEU A 5 -8.87 -0.01 13.90
C LEU A 5 -8.62 0.97 12.75
N ASN A 6 -9.20 2.17 12.84
CA ASN A 6 -9.04 3.22 11.84
C ASN A 6 -7.87 4.18 12.15
N GLU A 7 -7.10 3.91 13.21
CA GLU A 7 -5.89 4.67 13.53
C GLU A 7 -4.68 4.11 12.78
N ALA A 8 -3.72 4.97 12.49
CA ALA A 8 -2.45 4.61 11.86
C ALA A 8 -1.32 5.41 12.49
N TYR A 9 -0.19 4.75 12.74
CA TYR A 9 1.04 5.43 13.13
C TYR A 9 1.84 5.78 11.88
N ILE A 10 2.21 7.05 11.72
CA ILE A 10 3.06 7.47 10.61
C ILE A 10 4.51 7.46 11.10
N THR A 11 5.37 6.74 10.38
CA THR A 11 6.82 6.78 10.58
C THR A 11 7.53 7.20 9.30
N LEU A 12 8.69 7.82 9.43
CA LEU A 12 9.48 8.32 8.32
C LEU A 12 10.62 7.34 8.02
N LEU A 13 10.61 6.72 6.83
CA LEU A 13 11.73 5.91 6.37
C LEU A 13 12.67 6.75 5.48
N PRO A 14 13.98 6.76 5.74
CA PRO A 14 14.93 7.45 4.87
C PRO A 14 14.99 6.78 3.49
N LYS A 15 14.98 7.57 2.42
CA LYS A 15 15.16 7.08 1.04
C LYS A 15 16.63 6.80 0.71
N ARG A 16 17.55 7.45 1.42
CA ARG A 16 19.01 7.40 1.27
C ARG A 16 19.69 7.57 2.62
N SER A 17 20.93 7.11 2.76
CA SER A 17 21.67 7.10 4.03
C SER A 17 22.05 8.50 4.54
N ASP A 18 22.15 9.48 3.65
CA ASP A 18 22.48 10.88 3.89
C ASP A 18 21.23 11.79 3.96
N ALA A 19 20.09 11.25 4.39
CA ALA A 19 18.82 11.97 4.44
C ALA A 19 18.88 13.18 5.40
N THR A 20 18.80 14.39 4.85
CA THR A 20 18.97 15.65 5.60
C THR A 20 17.74 16.56 5.51
N SER A 21 16.98 16.47 4.41
CA SER A 21 15.74 17.21 4.23
C SER A 21 14.51 16.32 4.45
N LEU A 22 13.37 16.92 4.80
CA LEU A 22 12.10 16.19 4.95
C LEU A 22 11.72 15.41 3.68
N PHE A 23 12.06 15.95 2.50
CA PHE A 23 11.81 15.30 1.21
C PHE A 23 12.63 14.03 0.98
N ASP A 24 13.68 13.81 1.78
CA ASP A 24 14.50 12.59 1.75
C ASP A 24 13.84 11.42 2.47
N TYR A 25 12.74 11.66 3.18
CA TYR A 25 12.00 10.63 3.88
C TYR A 25 10.74 10.25 3.11
N ARG A 26 10.36 8.98 3.22
CA ARG A 26 9.08 8.43 2.76
C ARG A 26 8.23 8.17 4.00
N PRO A 27 7.08 8.85 4.16
CA PRO A 27 6.14 8.50 5.22
C PRO A 27 5.52 7.12 4.93
N ILE A 28 5.43 6.27 5.94
CA ILE A 28 4.71 5.00 5.89
C ILE A 28 3.71 4.94 7.03
N SER A 29 2.48 4.55 6.69
CA SER A 29 1.41 4.32 7.65
C SER A 29 1.44 2.88 8.16
N LEU A 30 1.70 2.73 9.45
CA LEU A 30 1.58 1.48 10.19
C LEU A 30 0.14 1.33 10.66
N ILE A 31 -0.65 0.65 9.84
CA ILE A 31 -2.06 0.33 10.12
C ILE A 31 -2.21 -1.03 10.81
N HIS A 32 -3.35 -1.23 11.45
CA HIS A 32 -3.70 -2.50 12.12
C HIS A 32 -3.74 -3.68 11.13
N LEU A 33 -3.34 -4.87 11.61
CA LEU A 33 -3.29 -6.10 10.79
C LEU A 33 -4.64 -6.44 10.14
N VAL A 34 -5.74 -6.24 10.88
CA VAL A 34 -7.10 -6.53 10.40
C VAL A 34 -7.41 -5.76 9.11
N ALA A 35 -7.07 -4.48 9.03
CA ALA A 35 -7.26 -3.69 7.80
C ALA A 35 -6.42 -4.28 6.64
N LYS A 36 -5.18 -4.71 6.91
CA LYS A 36 -4.33 -5.38 5.91
C LYS A 36 -4.92 -6.69 5.40
N LEU A 37 -5.56 -7.47 6.27
CA LEU A 37 -6.22 -8.73 5.89
C LEU A 37 -7.39 -8.46 4.93
N PHE A 38 -8.25 -7.48 5.24
CA PHE A 38 -9.34 -7.09 4.34
C PHE A 38 -8.83 -6.63 2.98
N THR A 39 -7.81 -5.77 2.95
CA THR A 39 -7.18 -5.34 1.69
C THR A 39 -6.61 -6.51 0.91
N LYS A 40 -5.96 -7.48 1.58
CA LYS A 40 -5.42 -8.68 0.91
C LYS A 40 -6.52 -9.52 0.28
N VAL A 41 -7.60 -9.79 1.01
CA VAL A 41 -8.76 -10.55 0.49
C VAL A 41 -9.35 -9.84 -0.74
N LEU A 42 -9.54 -8.52 -0.67
CA LEU A 42 -10.07 -7.76 -1.80
C LEU A 42 -9.12 -7.82 -3.01
N SER A 43 -7.81 -7.66 -2.78
CA SER A 43 -6.82 -7.72 -3.87
C SER A 43 -6.82 -9.07 -4.58
N LEU A 44 -6.93 -10.19 -3.84
CA LEU A 44 -6.99 -11.53 -4.42
C LEU A 44 -8.25 -11.74 -5.27
N ARG A 45 -9.39 -11.18 -4.83
CA ARG A 45 -10.66 -11.25 -5.59
C ARG A 45 -10.62 -10.38 -6.84
N LEU A 46 -9.93 -9.25 -6.80
CA LEU A 46 -9.85 -8.30 -7.90
C LEU A 46 -8.83 -8.71 -8.96
N ALA A 47 -7.73 -9.36 -8.57
CA ALA A 47 -6.66 -9.80 -9.45
C ALA A 47 -7.11 -10.45 -10.77
N PRO A 48 -8.02 -11.43 -10.81
CA PRO A 48 -8.45 -12.08 -12.06
C PRO A 48 -9.25 -11.16 -13.00
N ARG A 49 -9.79 -10.04 -12.52
CA ARG A 49 -10.55 -9.06 -13.32
C ARG A 49 -9.77 -7.80 -13.64
N LEU A 50 -8.54 -7.67 -13.11
CA LEU A 50 -7.79 -6.43 -13.19
C LEU A 50 -7.48 -6.03 -14.63
N GLY A 51 -7.20 -7.01 -15.51
CA GLY A 51 -6.91 -6.78 -16.92
C GLY A 51 -8.07 -6.18 -17.73
N GLU A 52 -9.32 -6.38 -17.29
CA GLU A 52 -10.51 -5.79 -17.91
C GLU A 52 -10.81 -4.37 -17.36
N LEU A 53 -10.36 -4.07 -16.14
CA LEU A 53 -10.69 -2.85 -15.42
C LEU A 53 -9.68 -1.72 -15.61
N VAL A 54 -8.45 -2.06 -16.03
CA VAL A 54 -7.33 -1.11 -16.14
C VAL A 54 -6.98 -0.83 -17.58
N SER A 55 -6.42 0.37 -17.83
CA SER A 55 -6.01 0.77 -19.17
C SER A 55 -4.97 -0.20 -19.76
N PRO A 56 -5.01 -0.45 -21.09
CA PRO A 56 -3.94 -1.14 -21.79
C PRO A 56 -2.56 -0.49 -21.62
N ASN A 57 -2.43 0.75 -21.18
CA ASN A 57 -1.10 1.34 -20.95
C ASN A 57 -0.57 1.13 -19.52
N GLN A 58 -1.34 0.45 -18.66
CA GLN A 58 -0.94 0.13 -17.30
C GLN A 58 -0.35 -1.28 -17.25
N SER A 59 0.98 -1.37 -17.16
CA SER A 59 1.71 -2.64 -17.05
C SER A 59 2.07 -3.02 -15.61
N ASN A 60 2.20 -2.05 -14.71
CA ASN A 60 2.60 -2.35 -13.33
C ASN A 60 1.47 -3.04 -12.53
N PHE A 61 1.85 -4.05 -11.74
CA PHE A 61 1.01 -4.76 -10.76
C PHE A 61 -0.12 -5.63 -11.36
N ILE A 62 -0.02 -6.02 -12.63
CA ILE A 62 -0.91 -7.01 -13.25
C ILE A 62 -0.11 -8.31 -13.42
N ALA A 63 -0.62 -9.42 -12.88
CA ALA A 63 0.07 -10.70 -13.02
C ALA A 63 0.04 -11.16 -14.49
N GLY A 64 1.20 -11.56 -15.03
CA GLY A 64 1.33 -12.03 -16.41
C GLY A 64 1.37 -10.93 -17.46
N ARG A 65 1.54 -9.67 -17.05
CA ARG A 65 1.76 -8.51 -17.92
C ARG A 65 3.04 -7.77 -17.53
#